data_AF-A0A938EG63-F1
#
_entry.id   AF-A0A938EG63-F1
#
_cell.length_a   1.000
_cell.length_b   1.000
_cell.length_c   1.000
_cell.angle_alpha   90.00
_cell.angle_beta   90.00
_cell.angle_gamma   90.00
#
_symmetry.space_group_name_H-M   'P 1'
#
loop_
_entity.id
_entity.type
_entity.pdbx_description
1 polymer ?
#
loop_
_entity_poly.entity_id
_entity_poly.type
_entity_poly.pdbx_seq_one_letter_code
_entity_poly.pdbx_strand_id
1 'polypeptide(L)'
;MRDRRLLRLRRRARRRLAAALRRGARGGRREAGRVSLVVGRLELAHPVLNASGTWDAVHAQRLFGEANPGLAGFVTKTVTPEPRPGNPAPRIAPALGGLINSIGLPGPGIDAFCA
;
A
#
# COMPACT_ATOMS: atom_id res chain seq x y z
N MET A 1 2.38 -40.11 -2.89
CA MET A 1 1.81 -39.49 -4.12
C MET A 1 1.33 -38.02 -3.97
N ARG A 2 1.42 -37.34 -2.81
CA ARG A 2 0.86 -35.97 -2.60
C ARG A 2 1.76 -34.80 -3.03
N ASP A 3 3.06 -35.00 -3.26
CA ASP A 3 4.03 -33.90 -3.48
C ASP A 3 4.05 -33.31 -4.90
N ARG A 4 3.83 -34.13 -5.93
CA ARG A 4 3.97 -33.70 -7.33
C ARG A 4 2.88 -32.70 -7.77
N ARG A 5 1.71 -32.72 -7.13
CA ARG A 5 0.62 -31.74 -7.37
C ARG A 5 0.94 -30.38 -6.73
N LEU A 6 1.50 -30.36 -5.52
CA LEU A 6 1.82 -29.13 -4.79
C LEU A 6 2.95 -28.34 -5.48
N LEU A 7 3.97 -29.04 -5.97
CA LEU A 7 5.06 -28.45 -6.75
C LEU A 7 4.59 -27.84 -8.08
N ARG A 8 3.60 -28.47 -8.74
CA ARG A 8 2.98 -27.93 -9.98
C ARG A 8 2.15 -26.68 -9.71
N LEU A 9 1.41 -26.64 -8.60
CA LEU A 9 0.64 -25.47 -8.15
C LEU A 9 1.56 -24.28 -7.83
N ARG A 10 2.66 -24.51 -7.10
CA ARG A 10 3.68 -23.48 -6.80
C ARG A 10 4.36 -22.94 -8.07
N ARG A 11 4.66 -23.80 -9.05
CA ARG A 11 5.22 -23.37 -10.35
C ARG A 11 4.23 -22.57 -11.19
N ARG A 12 2.94 -22.93 -11.20
CA ARG A 12 1.89 -22.17 -11.90
C ARG A 12 1.62 -20.81 -11.25
N ALA A 13 1.56 -20.75 -9.92
CA ALA A 13 1.40 -19.49 -9.19
C ALA A 13 2.59 -18.53 -9.41
N ARG A 14 3.83 -19.04 -9.35
CA ARG A 14 5.04 -18.25 -9.65
C ARG A 14 5.07 -17.73 -11.09
N ARG A 15 4.65 -18.55 -12.07
CA ARG A 15 4.56 -18.11 -13.47
C ARG A 15 3.48 -17.05 -13.69
N ARG A 16 2.34 -17.17 -13.01
CA ARG A 16 1.27 -16.16 -13.06
C ARG A 16 1.69 -14.84 -12.42
N LEU A 17 2.37 -14.89 -11.26
CA LEU A 17 2.92 -13.71 -10.61
C LEU A 17 4.01 -13.05 -11.47
N ALA A 18 4.94 -13.81 -12.02
CA ALA A 18 5.97 -13.29 -12.92
C ALA A 18 5.37 -12.68 -14.21
N ALA A 19 4.31 -13.27 -14.77
CA ALA A 19 3.62 -12.73 -15.92
C ALA A 19 2.82 -11.45 -15.59
N ALA A 20 2.20 -11.39 -14.41
CA ALA A 20 1.53 -10.18 -13.91
C ALA A 20 2.52 -9.03 -13.67
N LEU A 21 3.67 -9.31 -13.05
CA LEU A 21 4.75 -8.34 -12.87
C LEU A 21 5.33 -7.84 -14.20
N ARG A 22 5.46 -8.72 -15.20
CA ARG A 22 5.91 -8.34 -16.56
C ARG A 22 4.87 -7.53 -17.34
N ARG A 23 3.57 -7.72 -17.06
CA ARG A 23 2.48 -6.98 -17.71
C ARG A 23 2.21 -5.62 -17.07
N GLY A 24 2.47 -5.47 -15.77
CA GLY A 24 2.37 -4.20 -15.04
C GLY A 24 3.60 -3.29 -15.20
N ALA A 25 4.63 -3.70 -15.93
CA ALA A 25 5.82 -2.91 -16.18
C ALA A 25 6.01 -2.67 -17.69
N ARG A 26 5.03 -2.05 -18.35
CA ARG A 26 5.27 -1.47 -19.68
C ARG A 26 5.90 -0.09 -19.47
N GLY A 27 7.14 0.04 -19.97
CA GLY A 27 8.06 1.13 -19.67
C GLY A 27 7.50 2.52 -19.98
N GLY A 28 7.59 3.39 -18.98
CA GLY A 28 7.43 4.83 -19.15
C GLY A 28 8.52 5.41 -20.04
N ARG A 29 8.18 6.48 -20.76
CA ARG A 29 9.12 7.28 -21.55
C ARG A 29 10.23 7.79 -20.61
N ARG A 30 11.48 7.48 -20.94
CA ARG A 30 12.64 7.98 -20.19
C ARG A 30 12.99 9.39 -20.66
N GLU A 31 12.51 10.38 -19.94
CA GLU A 31 13.17 11.68 -19.86
C GLU A 31 14.19 11.57 -18.71
N ALA A 32 15.44 11.99 -18.93
CA ALA A 32 16.52 11.75 -17.97
C ALA A 32 16.15 12.27 -16.57
N GLY A 33 15.95 11.36 -15.61
CA GLY A 33 15.61 11.66 -14.21
C GLY A 33 14.15 11.41 -13.79
N ARG A 34 13.21 11.14 -14.69
CA ARG A 34 11.79 10.91 -14.34
C ARG A 34 11.32 9.52 -14.77
N VAL A 35 10.90 8.70 -13.82
CA VAL A 35 10.39 7.34 -14.08
C VAL A 35 8.89 7.32 -13.83
N SER A 36 8.08 7.56 -14.85
CA SER A 36 6.64 7.29 -14.77
C SER A 36 6.35 5.80 -14.95
N LEU A 37 5.26 5.31 -14.37
CA LEU A 37 4.86 3.91 -14.42
C LEU A 37 3.35 3.75 -14.44
N VAL A 38 2.89 2.64 -15.00
CA VAL A 38 1.48 2.27 -15.05
C VAL A 38 1.25 1.01 -14.23
N VAL A 39 0.43 1.09 -13.19
CA VAL A 39 0.06 -0.05 -12.33
C VAL A 39 -1.41 -0.38 -12.57
N GLY A 40 -1.68 -1.41 -13.37
CA GLY A 40 -3.04 -1.75 -13.78
C GLY A 40 -3.64 -0.62 -14.63
N ARG A 41 -4.60 0.13 -14.08
CA ARG A 41 -5.22 1.30 -14.72
C ARG A 41 -4.70 2.64 -14.16
N LEU A 42 -3.80 2.60 -13.18
CA LEU A 42 -3.28 3.80 -12.53
C LEU A 42 -2.02 4.27 -13.24
N GLU A 43 -1.99 5.51 -13.68
CA GLU A 43 -0.78 6.18 -14.17
C GLU A 43 -0.14 6.97 -13.02
N LEU A 44 1.12 6.67 -12.72
CA LEU A 44 1.88 7.31 -11.65
C LEU A 44 3.02 8.13 -12.23
N ALA A 45 3.13 9.38 -11.80
CA ALA A 45 4.21 10.28 -12.21
C ALA A 45 5.59 9.78 -11.75
N HIS A 46 5.65 9.01 -10.66
CA HIS A 46 6.84 8.33 -10.12
C HIS A 46 6.43 7.18 -9.17
N PRO A 47 7.33 6.26 -8.78
CA PRO A 47 6.96 5.05 -8.02
C PRO A 47 6.83 5.26 -6.51
N VAL A 48 6.72 6.50 -6.03
CA VAL A 48 6.72 6.81 -4.59
C VAL A 48 5.30 7.10 -4.12
N LEU A 49 4.84 6.27 -3.19
CA LEU A 49 3.55 6.34 -2.50
C LEU A 49 3.81 6.16 -1.00
N ASN A 50 2.87 6.58 -0.15
CA ASN A 50 2.92 6.23 1.26
C ASN A 50 2.54 4.75 1.49
N ALA A 51 3.02 4.16 2.58
CA ALA A 51 2.48 2.91 3.07
C ALA A 51 1.11 3.16 3.73
N SER A 52 0.21 2.18 3.65
CA SER A 52 -1.10 2.29 4.28
C SER A 52 -0.97 2.58 5.78
N GLY A 53 -1.63 3.64 6.25
CA GLY A 53 -1.65 3.99 7.67
C GLY A 53 -0.41 4.72 8.19
N THR A 54 0.57 5.07 7.34
CA THR A 54 1.72 5.89 7.76
C THR A 54 1.54 7.38 7.48
N TRP A 55 0.59 7.74 6.62
CA TRP A 55 0.21 9.11 6.31
C TRP A 55 -1.28 9.17 6.00
N ASP A 56 -2.04 9.96 6.76
CA ASP A 56 -3.46 10.20 6.51
C ASP A 56 -3.59 11.51 5.74
N ALA A 57 -3.85 11.41 4.43
CA ALA A 57 -3.98 12.57 3.56
C ALA A 57 -5.18 13.45 3.92
N VAL A 58 -6.29 12.86 4.39
CA VAL A 58 -7.50 13.62 4.77
C VAL A 58 -7.21 14.44 6.01
N HIS A 59 -6.57 13.83 7.00
CA HIS A 59 -6.17 14.53 8.22
C HIS A 59 -5.07 15.56 7.95
N ALA A 60 -4.07 15.20 7.14
CA ALA A 60 -2.99 16.10 6.76
C ALA A 60 -3.51 17.32 6.00
N GLN A 61 -4.52 17.15 5.14
CA GLN A 61 -5.12 18.28 4.44
C GLN A 61 -5.81 19.25 5.39
N ARG A 62 -6.54 18.71 6.39
CA ARG A 62 -7.23 19.53 7.41
C ARG A 62 -6.25 20.29 8.30
N LEU A 63 -5.12 19.68 8.67
CA LEU A 63 -4.13 20.28 9.57
C LEU A 63 -3.13 21.19 8.87
N PHE A 64 -2.75 20.86 7.62
CA PHE A 64 -1.59 21.45 6.94
C PHE A 64 -1.90 22.01 5.54
N GLY A 65 -3.15 22.00 5.07
CA GLY A 65 -3.53 22.51 3.74
C GLY A 65 -3.21 21.52 2.61
N GLU A 66 -2.91 22.00 1.39
CA GLU A 66 -2.48 21.14 0.25
C GLU A 66 -1.07 20.54 0.46
N ALA A 67 -0.86 19.83 1.57
CA ALA A 67 0.40 19.23 1.97
C ALA A 67 0.59 17.86 1.30
N ASN A 68 0.66 17.81 -0.04
CA ASN A 68 1.20 16.64 -0.71
C ASN A 68 2.74 16.68 -0.61
N PRO A 69 3.40 15.76 0.12
CA PRO A 69 4.86 15.77 0.29
C PRO A 69 5.61 15.27 -0.96
N GLY A 70 5.02 15.41 -2.15
CA GLY A 70 5.56 14.89 -3.40
C GLY A 70 5.29 13.41 -3.62
N LEU A 71 4.15 12.88 -3.17
CA LEU A 71 3.70 11.53 -3.50
C LEU A 71 2.99 11.52 -4.85
N ALA A 72 3.19 10.45 -5.62
CA ALA A 72 2.50 10.24 -6.91
C ALA A 72 1.04 9.82 -6.74
N GLY A 73 0.63 9.51 -5.51
CA GLY A 73 -0.69 9.06 -5.12
C GLY A 73 -0.70 8.67 -3.64
N PHE A 74 -1.89 8.46 -3.09
CA PHE A 74 -2.07 8.13 -1.67
C PHE A 74 -2.66 6.75 -1.48
N VAL A 75 -2.14 6.03 -0.49
CA VAL A 75 -2.72 4.78 0.01
C VAL A 75 -3.39 5.08 1.34
N THR A 76 -4.71 4.91 1.41
CA THR A 76 -5.47 5.15 2.64
C THR A 76 -5.06 4.17 3.74
N LYS A 77 -5.32 4.52 5.00
CA LYS A 77 -5.28 3.55 6.11
C LYS A 77 -6.25 2.41 5.79
N THR A 78 -5.84 1.15 6.03
CA THR A 78 -6.77 0.01 5.90
C THR A 78 -8.04 0.27 6.70
N VAL A 79 -9.17 0.24 6.00
CA VAL A 79 -10.52 0.39 6.54
C VAL A 79 -11.13 -1.01 6.70
N THR A 80 -11.79 -1.25 7.83
CA THR A 80 -12.53 -2.49 8.09
C THR A 80 -14.02 -2.29 7.84
N PRO A 81 -14.81 -3.36 7.63
CA PRO A 81 -16.27 -3.22 7.47
C PRO A 81 -16.88 -2.48 8.67
N GLU A 82 -16.62 -3.01 9.86
CA GLU A 82 -17.09 -2.43 11.12
C GLU A 82 -16.04 -1.52 11.79
N PRO A 83 -16.45 -0.58 12.65
CA PRO A 83 -15.54 0.19 13.50
C PRO A 83 -14.66 -0.69 14.37
N ARG A 84 -13.41 -0.26 14.58
CA ARG A 84 -12.44 -0.96 15.43
C ARG A 84 -11.67 0.02 16.31
N PRO A 85 -11.52 -0.28 17.61
CA PRO A 85 -10.71 0.54 18.52
C PRO A 85 -9.20 0.36 18.33
N GLY A 86 -8.79 -0.74 17.69
CA GLY A 86 -7.39 -1.17 17.64
C GLY A 86 -6.92 -1.83 18.93
N ASN A 87 -5.63 -2.13 19.01
CA ASN A 87 -5.01 -2.73 20.18
C ASN A 87 -4.77 -1.67 21.27
N PRO A 88 -4.74 -2.03 22.56
CA PRO A 88 -4.43 -1.11 23.65
C PRO A 88 -2.99 -0.56 23.52
N ALA A 89 -2.75 0.62 24.09
CA ALA A 89 -1.40 1.18 24.20
C ALA A 89 -0.60 0.48 25.33
N PRO A 90 0.75 0.40 25.25
CA PRO A 90 1.60 0.81 24.14
C PRO A 90 1.53 -0.16 22.96
N ARG A 91 1.37 0.39 21.74
CA ARG A 91 1.21 -0.40 20.49
C ARG A 91 2.19 -0.02 19.38
N ILE A 92 3.12 0.86 19.71
CA ILE A 92 4.20 1.37 18.86
C ILE A 92 5.44 1.46 19.76
N ALA A 93 6.58 0.99 19.27
CA ALA A 93 7.86 1.18 19.93
C ALA A 93 8.97 1.42 18.89
N PRO A 94 9.94 2.32 19.17
CA PRO A 94 11.15 2.45 18.36
C PRO A 94 11.95 1.14 18.33
N ALA A 95 12.62 0.87 17.21
CA ALA A 95 13.54 -0.26 17.05
C ALA A 95 14.79 0.20 16.27
N LEU A 96 15.87 -0.59 16.31
CA LEU A 96 17.06 -0.29 15.51
C LEU A 96 16.69 -0.28 14.02
N GLY A 97 16.90 0.87 13.38
CA GLY A 97 16.58 1.08 11.97
C GLY A 97 15.09 1.33 11.67
N GLY A 98 14.24 1.59 12.68
CA GLY A 98 12.84 1.93 12.43
C GLY A 98 11.92 1.82 13.65
N LEU A 99 10.81 1.13 13.48
CA LEU A 99 9.71 1.08 14.45
C LEU A 99 8.96 -0.25 14.35
N ILE A 100 8.63 -0.83 15.49
CA ILE A 100 7.72 -1.98 15.61
C ILE A 100 6.33 -1.47 16.00
N ASN A 101 5.29 -2.07 15.42
CA ASN A 101 3.91 -1.73 15.75
C ASN A 101 3.00 -2.95 15.83
N SER A 102 1.94 -2.80 16.61
CA SER A 102 0.82 -3.71 16.74
C SER A 102 -0.47 -2.88 16.87
N ILE A 103 -0.78 -2.05 15.87
CA ILE A 103 -1.83 -1.02 16.00
C ILE A 103 -3.24 -1.64 16.15
N GLY A 104 -3.50 -2.80 15.53
CA GLY A 104 -4.79 -3.50 15.63
C GLY A 104 -5.89 -3.02 14.66
N LEU A 105 -5.51 -2.32 13.60
CA LEU A 105 -6.41 -1.75 12.58
C LEU A 105 -7.53 -0.85 13.17
N PRO A 106 -7.19 0.19 13.96
CA PRO A 106 -8.17 1.15 14.43
C PRO A 106 -8.74 1.92 13.24
N GLY A 107 -10.03 2.20 13.28
CA GLY A 107 -10.71 2.94 12.25
C GLY A 107 -12.23 2.99 12.47
N PRO A 108 -12.93 3.89 11.77
CA PRO A 108 -14.34 4.16 12.00
C PRO A 108 -15.28 3.18 11.29
N GLY A 109 -14.77 2.19 10.56
CA GLY A 109 -15.58 1.35 9.67
C GLY A 109 -15.70 1.94 8.26
N ILE A 110 -16.27 1.19 7.32
CA ILE A 110 -16.37 1.63 5.92
C ILE A 110 -17.40 2.73 5.72
N ASP A 111 -18.54 2.63 6.41
CA ASP A 111 -19.65 3.57 6.24
C ASP A 111 -19.23 4.99 6.67
N ALA A 112 -18.60 5.11 7.84
CA ALA A 112 -18.11 6.40 8.33
C ALA A 112 -16.86 6.90 7.59
N PHE A 113 -16.11 6.02 6.91
CA PHE A 113 -14.99 6.44 6.05
C PHE A 113 -15.47 7.02 4.71
N CYS A 114 -16.60 6.52 4.18
CA CYS A 114 -17.16 6.96 2.91
C CYS A 114 -18.17 8.12 3.02
N ALA A 115 -18.57 8.49 4.24
CA ALA A 115 -19.44 9.64 4.53
C ALA A 115 -18.70 10.97 4.39
#